data_AF-A0A1Y3BTS8-F1
#
_entry.id   AF-A0A1Y3BTS8-F1
#
_cell.length_a   1.000
_cell.length_b   1.000
_cell.length_c   1.000
_cell.angle_alpha   90.00
_cell.angle_beta   90.00
_cell.angle_gamma   90.00
#
_symmetry.space_group_name_H-M   'P 1'
#
loop_
_entity.id
_entity.type
_entity.pdbx_description
1 polymer ?
#
loop_
_entity_poly.entity_id
_entity_poly.type
_entity_poly.pdbx_seq_one_letter_code
_entity_poly.pdbx_strand_id
1 'polypeptide(L)'
;MPHGLTIDQQNHSIWLTDVAMHQVFRYSLNKSDGKKYRKQPILVLGERFKPGDDDKHFCKPTSVAIDYSNGEFYVADGYCNSRVIRFSLDGKYLNHWGHKPIITDIQTHPPPNSLNVPHKILLIDQMNGNEKLACIADRENGRIECFLAPYGQFRFQIRLPQFNGRLFSIAYSKRDDVLYAVNGPSLMPLMNQMNEKPPAIMAFAFDFQTQQPLATFAPKLSGVCFW
;
A
#
# COMPACT_ATOMS: atom_id res chain seq x y z
N MET A 1 16.63 5.44 -1.12
CA MET A 1 15.80 5.78 0.04
C MET A 1 14.80 4.65 0.24
N PRO A 2 15.11 3.72 1.16
CA PRO A 2 14.18 2.67 1.57
C PRO A 2 12.83 3.26 1.95
N HIS A 3 11.74 2.65 1.49
CA HIS A 3 10.39 3.18 1.66
C HIS A 3 9.43 2.16 2.26
N GLY A 4 9.31 0.98 1.64
CA GLY A 4 8.48 -0.11 2.11
C GLY A 4 9.31 -1.27 2.63
N LEU A 5 8.83 -1.89 3.72
CA LEU A 5 9.38 -3.13 4.27
C LEU A 5 8.23 -4.12 4.48
N THR A 6 8.39 -5.34 3.96
CA THR A 6 7.47 -6.45 4.21
C THR A 6 8.27 -7.65 4.71
N ILE A 7 7.87 -8.20 5.85
CA ILE A 7 8.47 -9.41 6.41
C ILE A 7 7.65 -10.61 5.94
N ASP A 8 8.30 -11.51 5.21
CA ASP A 8 7.74 -12.78 4.77
C ASP A 8 8.21 -13.87 5.72
N GLN A 9 7.39 -14.13 6.73
CA GLN A 9 7.72 -15.13 7.75
C GLN A 9 7.71 -16.55 7.18
N GLN A 10 6.83 -16.84 6.20
CA GLN A 10 6.66 -18.18 5.65
C GLN A 10 7.86 -18.60 4.81
N ASN A 11 8.39 -17.71 3.97
CA ASN A 11 9.57 -18.02 3.15
C ASN A 11 10.88 -17.52 3.77
N HIS A 12 10.85 -17.09 5.04
CA HIS A 12 12.00 -16.49 5.74
C HIS A 12 12.71 -15.44 4.87
N SER A 13 11.97 -14.45 4.40
CA SER A 13 12.50 -13.40 3.54
C SER A 13 12.03 -12.00 3.96
N ILE A 14 12.73 -10.98 3.50
CA ILE A 14 12.36 -9.58 3.65
C ILE A 14 12.28 -8.96 2.27
N TRP A 15 11.21 -8.21 2.04
CA TRP A 15 11.06 -7.39 0.86
C TRP A 15 11.28 -5.92 1.22
N LEU A 16 12.02 -5.23 0.36
CA LEU A 16 12.31 -3.81 0.49
C LEU A 16 11.98 -3.11 -0.82
N THR A 17 11.25 -2.00 -0.75
CA THR A 17 11.14 -1.07 -1.88
C THR A 17 11.99 0.16 -1.63
N ASP A 18 12.68 0.65 -2.67
CA ASP A 18 13.48 1.87 -2.61
C ASP A 18 13.06 2.84 -3.71
N VAL A 19 12.47 3.97 -3.29
CA VAL A 19 11.93 4.99 -4.21
C VAL A 19 13.01 5.83 -4.88
N ALA A 20 14.22 5.90 -4.33
CA ALA A 20 15.33 6.64 -4.96
C ALA A 20 16.06 5.76 -5.97
N MET A 21 16.14 4.45 -5.72
CA MET A 21 16.75 3.51 -6.65
C MET A 21 15.79 3.04 -7.74
N HIS A 22 14.48 3.24 -7.58
CA HIS A 22 13.44 2.74 -8.49
C HIS A 22 13.37 1.21 -8.52
N GLN A 23 13.60 0.58 -7.36
CA GLN A 23 13.82 -0.87 -7.27
C GLN A 23 13.05 -1.53 -6.13
N VAL A 24 12.81 -2.83 -6.32
CA VAL A 24 12.30 -3.75 -5.31
C VAL A 24 13.32 -4.85 -5.08
N PHE A 25 13.57 -5.18 -3.82
CA PHE A 25 14.54 -6.18 -3.39
C PHE A 25 13.86 -7.26 -2.55
N ARG A 26 14.28 -8.52 -2.74
CA ARG A 26 14.00 -9.61 -1.80
C ARG A 26 15.31 -10.10 -1.19
N TYR A 27 15.38 -10.19 0.13
CA TYR A 27 16.49 -10.74 0.88
C TYR A 27 16.06 -12.01 1.60
N SER A 28 16.87 -13.07 1.54
CA SER A 28 16.63 -14.24 2.38
C SER A 28 17.20 -14.02 3.78
N LEU A 29 16.41 -14.39 4.79
CA LEU A 29 16.80 -14.43 6.20
C LEU A 29 17.45 -15.75 6.60
N ASN A 30 17.43 -16.75 5.72
CA ASN A 30 18.13 -18.00 5.96
C ASN A 30 19.63 -17.74 6.04
N LYS A 31 20.25 -18.24 7.10
CA LYS A 31 21.70 -18.17 7.27
C LYS A 31 22.37 -18.89 6.12
N SER A 32 23.34 -18.25 5.50
CA SER A 32 24.28 -18.90 4.58
C SER A 32 25.69 -18.69 5.14
N ASP A 33 26.47 -19.75 5.18
CA ASP A 33 27.91 -19.77 5.54
C ASP A 33 28.26 -19.14 6.89
N GLY A 34 27.52 -19.46 7.95
CA GLY A 34 27.83 -19.00 9.32
C GLY A 34 27.69 -17.48 9.54
N LYS A 35 27.29 -16.72 8.50
CA LYS A 35 27.00 -15.28 8.60
C LYS A 35 25.57 -15.06 9.10
N LYS A 36 25.40 -14.04 9.96
CA LYS A 36 24.12 -13.70 10.60
C LYS A 36 23.04 -13.24 9.60
N TYR A 37 23.41 -12.77 8.41
CA TYR A 37 22.51 -12.32 7.35
C TYR A 37 23.19 -12.27 5.97
N ARG A 38 22.42 -12.46 4.88
CA ARG A 38 22.88 -12.24 3.50
C ARG A 38 22.97 -10.74 3.20
N LYS A 39 24.11 -10.29 2.66
CA LYS A 39 24.30 -8.88 2.24
C LYS A 39 23.67 -8.56 0.88
N GLN A 40 23.50 -9.57 0.03
CA GLN A 40 22.98 -9.40 -1.32
C GLN A 40 21.53 -9.88 -1.41
N PRO A 41 20.69 -9.18 -2.20
CA PRO A 41 19.33 -9.61 -2.47
C PRO A 41 19.32 -10.89 -3.32
N ILE A 42 18.32 -11.74 -3.09
CA ILE A 42 18.02 -12.92 -3.91
C ILE A 42 17.08 -12.61 -5.08
N LEU A 43 16.53 -11.39 -5.13
CA LEU A 43 15.79 -10.85 -6.27
C LEU A 43 15.95 -9.33 -6.28
N VAL A 44 16.18 -8.78 -7.48
CA VAL A 44 16.18 -7.34 -7.74
C VAL A 44 15.28 -7.09 -8.95
N LEU A 45 14.28 -6.23 -8.77
CA LEU A 45 13.43 -5.76 -9.86
C LEU A 45 13.59 -4.25 -10.03
N GLY A 46 13.41 -3.76 -11.27
CA GLY A 46 13.69 -2.38 -11.63
C GLY A 46 15.16 -2.17 -12.01
N GLU A 47 15.43 -1.08 -12.71
CA GLU A 47 16.78 -0.66 -13.05
C GLU A 47 17.21 0.52 -12.16
N ARG A 48 18.40 0.39 -11.56
CA ARG A 48 18.90 1.34 -10.56
C ARG A 48 19.01 2.75 -11.16
N PHE A 49 18.35 3.71 -10.52
CA PHE A 49 18.32 5.13 -10.93
C PHE A 49 17.69 5.40 -12.31
N LYS A 50 16.91 4.45 -12.83
CA LYS A 50 16.17 4.61 -14.08
C LYS A 50 14.67 4.42 -13.82
N PRO A 51 13.92 5.52 -13.69
CA PRO A 51 12.48 5.44 -13.55
C PRO A 51 11.83 5.01 -14.88
N GLY A 52 10.68 4.37 -14.80
CA GLY A 52 9.86 4.04 -15.96
C GLY A 52 8.49 3.48 -15.58
N ASP A 53 7.67 3.22 -16.58
CA ASP A 53 6.30 2.71 -16.45
C ASP A 53 6.04 1.50 -17.36
N ASP A 54 7.09 0.83 -17.84
CA ASP A 54 7.00 -0.43 -18.57
C ASP A 54 6.96 -1.65 -17.63
N ASP A 55 7.17 -2.86 -18.16
CA ASP A 55 7.13 -4.13 -17.44
C ASP A 55 8.40 -4.42 -16.60
N LYS A 56 9.48 -3.65 -16.80
CA LYS A 56 10.80 -3.87 -16.21
C LYS A 56 11.24 -2.75 -15.27
N HIS A 57 10.65 -1.57 -15.41
CA HIS A 57 10.97 -0.39 -14.63
C HIS A 57 9.85 -0.06 -13.64
N PHE A 58 10.26 0.49 -12.50
CA PHE A 58 9.34 1.19 -11.60
C PHE A 58 9.62 2.67 -11.68
N CYS A 59 8.63 3.47 -11.35
CA CYS A 59 8.89 4.89 -11.16
C CYS A 59 9.18 5.18 -9.69
N LYS A 60 8.42 4.69 -8.71
CA LYS A 60 8.75 4.84 -7.28
C LYS A 60 7.92 3.83 -6.47
N PRO A 61 8.40 2.57 -6.34
CA PRO A 61 7.65 1.50 -5.71
C PRO A 61 7.56 1.68 -4.20
N THR A 62 6.39 1.44 -3.62
CA THR A 62 6.09 1.83 -2.23
C THR A 62 5.85 0.65 -1.30
N SER A 63 5.31 -0.47 -1.78
CA SER A 63 4.99 -1.63 -0.94
C SER A 63 4.89 -2.92 -1.75
N VAL A 64 5.14 -4.06 -1.07
CA VAL A 64 4.96 -5.41 -1.61
C VAL A 64 3.93 -6.17 -0.77
N ALA A 65 3.01 -6.88 -1.43
CA ALA A 65 2.14 -7.90 -0.84
C ALA A 65 2.40 -9.26 -1.51
N ILE A 66 2.31 -10.34 -0.75
CA ILE A 66 2.72 -11.69 -1.19
C ILE A 66 1.49 -12.60 -1.14
N ASP A 67 1.25 -13.34 -2.22
CA ASP A 67 0.32 -14.44 -2.21
C ASP A 67 1.02 -15.71 -1.74
N TYR A 68 0.78 -16.10 -0.50
CA TYR A 68 1.40 -17.26 0.12
C TYR A 68 0.97 -18.61 -0.48
N SER A 69 -0.07 -18.65 -1.31
CA SER A 69 -0.54 -19.89 -1.94
C SER A 69 0.33 -20.34 -3.11
N ASN A 70 0.96 -19.41 -3.82
CA ASN A 70 1.74 -19.67 -5.04
C ASN A 70 3.08 -18.90 -5.09
N GLY A 71 3.33 -18.00 -4.15
CA GLY A 71 4.55 -17.19 -4.08
C GLY A 71 4.58 -16.00 -5.03
N GLU A 72 3.51 -15.75 -5.78
CA GLU A 72 3.36 -14.52 -6.55
C GLU A 72 3.28 -13.31 -5.62
N PHE A 73 3.58 -12.14 -6.15
CA PHE A 73 3.58 -10.92 -5.34
C PHE A 73 3.17 -9.71 -6.16
N TYR A 74 2.74 -8.69 -5.44
CA TYR A 74 2.15 -7.48 -5.97
C TYR A 74 2.91 -6.28 -5.43
N VAL A 75 3.33 -5.41 -6.34
CA VAL A 75 4.06 -4.19 -6.03
C VAL A 75 3.15 -2.99 -6.30
N ALA A 76 2.96 -2.15 -5.30
CA ALA A 76 2.38 -0.83 -5.49
C ALA A 76 3.46 0.12 -6.02
N ASP A 77 3.27 0.67 -7.22
CA ASP A 77 4.19 1.61 -7.87
C ASP A 77 3.52 2.98 -7.98
N GLY A 78 3.81 3.85 -7.00
CA GLY A 78 2.84 4.88 -6.60
C GLY A 78 3.24 6.36 -6.75
N TYR A 79 4.45 6.80 -6.41
CA TYR A 79 4.67 8.27 -6.35
C TYR A 79 4.65 8.97 -7.71
N CYS A 80 4.95 8.27 -8.80
CA CYS A 80 4.88 8.82 -10.16
C CYS A 80 4.16 7.91 -11.16
N ASN A 81 3.89 6.67 -10.77
CA ASN A 81 2.99 5.75 -11.45
C ASN A 81 1.72 5.56 -10.62
N SER A 82 0.70 4.96 -11.22
CA SER A 82 -0.62 4.79 -10.59
C SER A 82 -1.11 3.37 -10.79
N ARG A 83 -0.27 2.40 -10.44
CA ARG A 83 -0.51 1.00 -10.77
C ARG A 83 -0.10 0.05 -9.65
N VAL A 84 -0.74 -1.12 -9.65
CA VAL A 84 -0.30 -2.32 -8.94
C VAL A 84 0.18 -3.31 -9.98
N ILE A 85 1.40 -3.80 -9.81
CA ILE A 85 2.02 -4.76 -10.74
C ILE A 85 2.11 -6.11 -10.05
N ARG A 86 1.69 -7.17 -10.73
CA ARG A 86 1.80 -8.56 -10.29
C ARG A 86 3.00 -9.23 -10.95
N PHE A 87 3.75 -9.96 -10.15
CA PHE A 87 4.90 -10.76 -10.57
C PHE A 87 4.75 -12.20 -10.11
N SER A 88 5.35 -13.11 -10.88
CA SER A 88 5.59 -14.49 -10.44
C SER A 88 6.63 -14.55 -9.32
N LEU A 89 6.73 -15.69 -8.63
CA LEU A 89 7.71 -15.91 -7.55
C LEU A 89 9.18 -15.64 -7.95
N ASP A 90 9.52 -15.89 -9.22
CA ASP A 90 10.83 -15.65 -9.83
C ASP A 90 10.99 -14.23 -10.40
N GLY A 91 9.98 -13.37 -10.25
CA GLY A 91 10.06 -11.95 -10.61
C GLY A 91 9.73 -11.64 -12.08
N LYS A 92 9.07 -12.56 -12.79
CA LYS A 92 8.56 -12.27 -14.14
C LYS A 92 7.28 -11.45 -14.04
N TYR A 93 7.16 -10.44 -14.88
CA TYR A 93 5.93 -9.66 -15.01
C TYR A 93 4.77 -10.56 -15.44
N LEU A 94 3.61 -10.43 -14.80
CA LEU A 94 2.39 -11.16 -15.14
C LEU A 94 1.30 -10.24 -15.68
N ASN A 95 0.91 -9.23 -14.89
CA ASN A 95 -0.08 -8.23 -15.27
C ASN A 95 0.06 -6.97 -14.39
N HIS A 96 -0.69 -5.93 -14.70
CA HIS A 96 -0.89 -4.80 -13.80
C HIS A 96 -2.29 -4.20 -13.99
N TRP A 97 -2.74 -3.43 -13.02
CA TRP A 97 -3.94 -2.62 -13.10
C TRP A 97 -3.73 -1.27 -12.39
N GLY A 98 -4.68 -0.36 -12.56
CA GLY A 98 -4.60 1.01 -12.09
C GLY A 98 -4.20 1.99 -13.20
N HIS A 99 -4.72 3.20 -13.13
CA HIS A 99 -4.31 4.31 -13.98
C HIS A 99 -4.31 5.63 -13.22
N LYS A 100 -3.62 6.63 -13.77
CA LYS A 100 -3.60 7.98 -13.20
C LYS A 100 -5.02 8.58 -13.19
N PRO A 101 -5.38 9.39 -12.18
CA PRO A 101 -6.63 10.12 -12.22
C PRO A 101 -6.65 11.09 -13.39
N ILE A 102 -7.74 11.07 -14.15
CA ILE A 102 -8.02 12.09 -15.13
C ILE A 102 -8.67 13.24 -14.38
N ILE A 103 -7.97 14.36 -14.24
CA ILE A 103 -8.53 15.56 -13.60
C ILE A 103 -9.43 16.23 -14.64
N THR A 104 -10.67 15.77 -14.75
CA THR A 104 -11.69 16.42 -15.58
C THR A 104 -12.53 17.43 -14.80
N ASP A 105 -12.58 17.32 -13.47
CA ASP A 105 -13.31 18.24 -12.61
C ASP A 105 -12.76 18.23 -11.17
N ILE A 106 -12.55 19.40 -10.57
CA ILE A 106 -11.91 19.58 -9.24
C ILE A 106 -12.79 19.01 -8.12
N GLN A 107 -14.08 18.73 -8.40
CA GLN A 107 -15.07 18.29 -7.42
C GLN A 107 -15.51 16.82 -7.52
N THR A 108 -15.02 16.06 -8.50
CA THR A 108 -15.44 14.66 -8.66
C THR A 108 -14.51 13.70 -7.94
N HIS A 109 -15.09 12.76 -7.20
CA HIS A 109 -14.37 11.62 -6.66
C HIS A 109 -13.84 10.78 -7.83
N PRO A 110 -12.55 10.42 -7.86
CA PRO A 110 -12.00 9.62 -8.94
C PRO A 110 -12.73 8.26 -9.00
N PRO A 111 -12.98 7.73 -10.21
CA PRO A 111 -13.62 6.42 -10.34
C PRO A 111 -12.76 5.32 -9.70
N PRO A 112 -13.32 4.13 -9.46
CA PRO A 112 -12.52 2.96 -9.10
C PRO A 112 -11.34 2.75 -10.04
N ASN A 113 -10.23 2.20 -9.54
CA ASN A 113 -9.02 1.91 -10.34
C ASN A 113 -8.24 3.16 -10.81
N SER A 114 -8.76 4.36 -10.59
CA SER A 114 -8.02 5.61 -10.74
C SER A 114 -7.20 5.87 -9.48
N LEU A 115 -5.97 5.33 -9.42
CA LEU A 115 -5.13 5.37 -8.24
C LEU A 115 -4.22 6.60 -8.22
N ASN A 116 -4.03 7.22 -7.06
CA ASN A 116 -3.14 8.36 -6.88
C ASN A 116 -2.19 8.11 -5.70
N VAL A 117 -0.97 7.69 -6.03
CA VAL A 117 0.00 7.18 -5.06
C VAL A 117 -0.56 5.96 -4.30
N PRO A 118 -0.82 4.83 -4.99
CA PRO A 118 -1.02 3.56 -4.31
C PRO A 118 0.18 3.30 -3.41
N HIS A 119 -0.01 3.38 -2.09
CA HIS A 119 1.10 3.51 -1.15
C HIS A 119 1.35 2.23 -0.36
N LYS A 120 0.32 1.68 0.27
CA LYS A 120 0.38 0.38 0.95
C LYS A 120 -0.54 -0.59 0.22
N ILE A 121 -0.09 -1.83 0.03
CA ILE A 121 -0.91 -2.93 -0.50
C ILE A 121 -0.91 -4.09 0.49
N LEU A 122 -2.06 -4.75 0.63
CA LEU A 122 -2.27 -5.98 1.36
C LEU A 122 -2.97 -7.00 0.47
N LEU A 123 -2.68 -8.28 0.68
CA LEU A 123 -3.49 -9.37 0.19
C LEU A 123 -4.25 -10.01 1.34
N ILE A 124 -5.55 -10.18 1.18
CA ILE A 124 -6.45 -10.70 2.22
C ILE A 124 -7.24 -11.87 1.63
N ASP A 125 -7.05 -13.06 2.21
CA ASP A 125 -7.86 -14.24 1.89
C ASP A 125 -9.32 -13.97 2.30
N GLN A 126 -10.27 -14.27 1.42
CA GLN A 126 -11.69 -14.20 1.76
C GLN A 126 -12.10 -15.46 2.54
N MET A 127 -12.95 -15.32 3.57
CA MET A 127 -13.38 -16.46 4.39
C MET A 127 -14.19 -17.51 3.62
N ASN A 128 -14.85 -17.11 2.54
CA ASN A 128 -15.85 -17.94 1.86
C ASN A 128 -15.37 -18.59 0.56
N GLY A 129 -14.07 -18.51 0.20
CA GLY A 129 -13.60 -19.14 -1.03
C GLY A 129 -12.11 -18.98 -1.32
N ASN A 130 -11.69 -19.47 -2.49
CA ASN A 130 -10.33 -19.34 -3.02
C ASN A 130 -10.02 -17.93 -3.57
N GLU A 131 -10.87 -16.94 -3.27
CA GLU A 131 -10.70 -15.56 -3.72
C GLU A 131 -9.84 -14.76 -2.73
N LYS A 132 -9.07 -13.83 -3.28
CA LYS A 132 -8.21 -12.91 -2.50
C LYS A 132 -8.53 -11.48 -2.89
N LEU A 133 -8.50 -10.60 -1.91
CA LEU A 133 -8.58 -9.17 -2.15
C LEU A 133 -7.20 -8.53 -2.07
N ALA A 134 -6.85 -7.78 -3.10
CA ALA A 134 -5.77 -6.80 -3.08
C ALA A 134 -6.34 -5.47 -2.60
N CYS A 135 -6.07 -5.10 -1.35
CA CYS A 135 -6.51 -3.83 -0.76
C CYS A 135 -5.35 -2.83 -0.77
N ILE A 136 -5.61 -1.61 -1.22
CA ILE A 136 -4.63 -0.56 -1.44
C ILE A 136 -5.01 0.69 -0.64
N ALA A 137 -4.05 1.26 0.07
CA ALA A 137 -4.12 2.63 0.57
C ALA A 137 -3.80 3.58 -0.59
N ASP A 138 -4.85 4.17 -1.16
CA ASP A 138 -4.78 5.10 -2.28
C ASP A 138 -4.56 6.51 -1.71
N ARG A 139 -3.28 6.90 -1.62
CA ARG A 139 -2.84 7.89 -0.64
C ARG A 139 -3.37 9.27 -0.92
N GLU A 140 -3.27 9.79 -2.13
CA GLU A 140 -3.68 11.16 -2.43
C GLU A 140 -5.17 11.27 -2.78
N ASN A 141 -5.85 10.12 -2.97
CA ASN A 141 -7.30 10.10 -3.09
C ASN A 141 -7.99 9.93 -1.73
N GLY A 142 -7.22 9.65 -0.66
CA GLY A 142 -7.73 9.51 0.70
C GLY A 142 -8.79 8.43 0.81
N ARG A 143 -8.48 7.22 0.33
CA ARG A 143 -9.39 6.06 0.38
C ARG A 143 -8.63 4.73 0.47
N ILE A 144 -9.35 3.69 0.85
CA ILE A 144 -8.93 2.30 0.66
C ILE A 144 -9.70 1.78 -0.56
N GLU A 145 -9.02 1.17 -1.52
CA GLU A 145 -9.67 0.42 -2.60
C GLU A 145 -9.28 -1.06 -2.53
N CYS A 146 -10.27 -1.95 -2.60
CA CYS A 146 -10.06 -3.39 -2.62
C CYS A 146 -10.53 -3.99 -3.94
N PHE A 147 -9.70 -4.86 -4.51
CA PHE A 147 -9.89 -5.49 -5.81
C PHE A 147 -9.79 -7.00 -5.70
N LEU A 148 -10.49 -7.75 -6.56
CA LEU A 148 -10.23 -9.19 -6.73
C LEU A 148 -8.85 -9.38 -7.35
N ALA A 149 -8.00 -10.11 -6.64
CA ALA A 149 -6.80 -10.67 -7.20
C ALA A 149 -7.17 -11.90 -8.07
N PRO A 150 -6.46 -12.14 -9.19
CA PRO A 150 -5.21 -11.50 -9.57
C PRO A 150 -5.32 -10.41 -10.66
N TYR A 151 -6.54 -10.03 -11.07
CA TYR A 151 -6.76 -9.17 -12.25
C TYR A 151 -7.18 -7.74 -11.94
N GLY A 152 -7.34 -7.37 -10.67
CA GLY A 152 -7.62 -5.99 -10.29
C GLY A 152 -9.06 -5.55 -10.57
N GLN A 153 -10.02 -6.47 -10.52
CA GLN A 153 -11.44 -6.11 -10.66
C GLN A 153 -11.91 -5.43 -9.36
N PHE A 154 -12.47 -4.22 -9.45
CA PHE A 154 -12.95 -3.49 -8.29
C PHE A 154 -14.02 -4.27 -7.50
N ARG A 155 -13.95 -4.19 -6.17
CA ARG A 155 -14.94 -4.78 -5.26
C ARG A 155 -15.62 -3.75 -4.40
N PHE A 156 -14.85 -3.02 -3.61
CA PHE A 156 -15.37 -1.97 -2.75
C PHE A 156 -14.28 -0.95 -2.44
N GLN A 157 -14.72 0.20 -1.92
CA GLN A 157 -13.83 1.21 -1.37
C GLN A 157 -14.32 1.65 0.00
N ILE A 158 -13.39 2.04 0.87
CA ILE A 158 -13.68 2.69 2.15
C ILE A 158 -13.18 4.12 2.07
N ARG A 159 -14.10 5.07 2.27
CA ARG A 159 -13.80 6.50 2.30
C ARG A 159 -14.50 7.12 3.50
N LEU A 160 -13.75 7.88 4.28
CA LEU A 160 -14.27 8.64 5.40
C LEU A 160 -13.92 10.13 5.22
N PRO A 161 -14.81 11.07 5.54
CA PRO A 161 -14.46 12.50 5.62
C PRO A 161 -13.21 12.73 6.49
N GLN A 162 -13.04 11.94 7.55
CA GLN A 162 -11.93 11.99 8.49
C GLN A 162 -10.58 11.58 7.89
N PHE A 163 -10.54 10.90 6.73
CA PHE A 163 -9.28 10.67 6.02
C PHE A 163 -8.70 11.97 5.47
N ASN A 164 -9.54 13.01 5.33
CA ASN A 164 -9.17 14.35 4.91
C ASN A 164 -8.25 14.38 3.69
N GLY A 165 -8.61 13.63 2.66
CA GLY A 165 -7.90 13.56 1.39
C GLY A 165 -6.60 12.74 1.41
N ARG A 166 -6.14 12.22 2.56
CA ARG A 166 -4.92 11.41 2.61
C ARG A 166 -4.98 10.14 3.44
N LEU A 167 -4.51 9.04 2.87
CA LEU A 167 -4.37 7.76 3.58
C LEU A 167 -2.97 7.16 3.43
N PHE A 168 -2.23 6.99 4.53
CA PHE A 168 -0.82 6.61 4.46
C PHE A 168 -0.61 5.09 4.51
N SER A 169 -1.37 4.37 5.31
CA SER A 169 -1.15 2.93 5.46
C SER A 169 -2.41 2.20 5.87
N ILE A 170 -2.42 0.90 5.59
CA ILE A 170 -3.40 -0.06 6.05
C ILE A 170 -2.70 -1.30 6.61
N ALA A 171 -3.35 -2.00 7.54
CA ALA A 171 -2.93 -3.28 8.08
C ALA A 171 -4.16 -4.14 8.35
N TYR A 172 -4.05 -5.46 8.29
CA TYR A 172 -5.19 -6.36 8.49
C TYR A 172 -4.87 -7.43 9.53
N SER A 173 -5.77 -7.63 10.49
CA SER A 173 -5.72 -8.73 11.45
C SER A 173 -6.64 -9.85 10.99
N LYS A 174 -6.06 -10.97 10.52
CA LYS A 174 -6.83 -12.17 10.16
C LYS A 174 -7.53 -12.81 11.37
N ARG A 175 -6.97 -12.64 12.57
CA ARG A 175 -7.51 -13.24 13.80
C ARG A 175 -8.85 -12.61 14.19
N ASP A 176 -8.93 -11.29 14.08
CA ASP A 176 -10.07 -10.51 14.54
C ASP A 176 -10.94 -10.00 13.38
N ASP A 177 -10.54 -10.27 12.13
CA ASP A 177 -11.17 -9.77 10.88
C ASP A 177 -11.30 -8.24 10.84
N VAL A 178 -10.27 -7.56 11.33
CA VAL A 178 -10.22 -6.10 11.43
C VAL A 178 -9.22 -5.51 10.45
N LEU A 179 -9.68 -4.55 9.65
CA LEU A 179 -8.85 -3.71 8.81
C LEU A 179 -8.53 -2.40 9.54
N TYR A 180 -7.24 -2.12 9.73
CA TYR A 180 -6.74 -0.88 10.28
C TYR A 180 -6.29 0.06 9.16
N ALA A 181 -6.50 1.35 9.36
CA ALA A 181 -6.04 2.39 8.44
C ALA A 181 -5.50 3.60 9.21
N VAL A 182 -4.52 4.30 8.65
CA VAL A 182 -3.97 5.53 9.23
C VAL A 182 -3.99 6.63 8.17
N ASN A 183 -4.63 7.76 8.49
CA ASN A 183 -4.67 8.92 7.61
C ASN A 183 -3.35 9.74 7.66
N GLY A 184 -3.21 10.66 6.72
CA GLY A 184 -2.11 11.62 6.71
C GLY A 184 -2.57 13.03 7.09
N PRO A 185 -1.65 13.93 7.45
CA PRO A 185 -1.97 15.35 7.50
C PRO A 185 -2.42 15.80 6.11
N SER A 186 -3.53 16.54 6.07
CA SER A 186 -3.97 17.15 4.81
C SER A 186 -3.08 18.31 4.44
N LEU A 187 -2.84 18.45 3.13
CA LEU A 187 -2.13 19.58 2.54
C LEU A 187 -3.06 20.79 2.31
N MET A 188 -4.37 20.62 2.45
CA MET A 188 -5.36 21.70 2.40
C MET A 188 -6.28 21.62 3.61
N PRO A 189 -6.38 22.68 4.44
CA PRO A 189 -7.60 22.90 5.20
C PRO A 189 -8.75 22.95 4.17
N LEU A 190 -9.90 22.33 4.46
CA LEU A 190 -11.12 22.69 3.73
C LEU A 190 -11.21 24.23 3.76
N MET A 191 -11.52 24.89 2.63
CA MET A 191 -11.54 26.37 2.57
C MET A 191 -12.43 27.00 3.65
N ASN A 192 -13.37 26.23 4.23
CA ASN A 192 -14.24 26.62 5.33
C ASN A 192 -13.67 26.35 6.75
N GLN A 193 -12.46 25.82 6.87
CA GLN A 193 -11.81 25.38 8.12
C GLN A 193 -10.44 26.05 8.34
N MET A 194 -10.18 27.21 7.71
CA MET A 194 -8.91 27.94 7.88
C MET A 194 -8.61 28.34 9.34
N ASN A 195 -9.64 28.40 10.20
CA ASN A 195 -9.53 28.67 11.64
C ASN A 195 -9.64 27.41 12.52
N GLU A 196 -9.85 26.24 11.93
CA GLU A 196 -9.97 24.99 12.68
C GLU A 196 -8.62 24.28 12.75
N LYS A 197 -8.35 23.65 13.90
CA LYS A 197 -7.11 22.90 14.14
C LYS A 197 -6.93 21.87 13.01
N PRO A 198 -5.72 21.74 12.41
CA PRO A 198 -5.50 20.77 11.35
C PRO A 198 -5.98 19.40 11.82
N PRO A 199 -6.73 18.65 10.98
CA PRO A 199 -7.35 17.42 11.43
C PRO A 199 -6.27 16.45 11.89
N ALA A 200 -6.54 15.84 13.04
CA ALA A 200 -5.59 14.98 13.69
C ALA A 200 -5.24 13.79 12.78
N ILE A 201 -3.97 13.41 12.83
CA ILE A 201 -3.58 12.07 12.39
C ILE A 201 -4.30 11.08 13.30
N MET A 202 -5.07 10.19 12.70
CA MET A 202 -5.92 9.20 13.34
C MET A 202 -5.67 7.83 12.72
N ALA A 203 -5.76 6.81 13.57
CA ALA A 203 -5.94 5.44 13.14
C ALA A 203 -7.42 5.07 13.24
N PHE A 204 -7.86 4.19 12.35
CA PHE A 204 -9.22 3.71 12.24
C PHE A 204 -9.17 2.19 12.24
N ALA A 205 -10.13 1.55 12.90
CA ALA A 205 -10.38 0.12 12.81
C ALA A 205 -11.74 -0.07 12.13
N PHE A 206 -11.80 -0.98 11.17
CA PHE A 206 -13.00 -1.33 10.43
C PHE A 206 -13.25 -2.82 10.56
N ASP A 207 -14.52 -3.17 10.73
CA ASP A 207 -14.98 -4.52 10.47
C ASP A 207 -14.84 -4.78 8.97
N PHE A 208 -14.08 -5.80 8.60
CA PHE A 208 -13.68 -5.97 7.21
C PHE A 208 -14.85 -6.41 6.31
N GLN A 209 -15.81 -7.17 6.84
CA GLN A 209 -16.97 -7.66 6.09
C GLN A 209 -17.99 -6.55 5.83
N THR A 210 -18.37 -5.84 6.89
CA THR A 210 -19.39 -4.78 6.84
C THR A 210 -18.82 -3.43 6.41
N GLN A 211 -17.49 -3.29 6.43
CA GLN A 211 -16.74 -2.07 6.11
C GLN A 211 -17.07 -0.91 7.06
N GLN A 212 -17.75 -1.18 8.18
CA GLN A 212 -18.15 -0.18 9.15
C GLN A 212 -17.01 0.13 10.13
N PRO A 213 -16.87 1.39 10.57
CA PRO A 213 -15.88 1.75 11.57
C PRO A 213 -16.23 1.10 12.92
N LEU A 214 -15.27 0.40 13.51
CA LEU A 214 -15.33 -0.17 14.85
C LEU A 214 -14.78 0.79 15.90
N ALA A 215 -13.69 1.49 15.57
CA ALA A 215 -13.02 2.40 16.49
C ALA A 215 -12.16 3.43 15.75
N THR A 216 -11.85 4.52 16.45
CA THR A 216 -10.85 5.49 16.02
C THR A 216 -9.88 5.77 17.16
N PHE A 217 -8.63 6.05 16.82
CA PHE A 217 -7.55 6.30 17.75
C PHE A 217 -6.79 7.54 17.32
N ALA A 218 -6.56 8.47 18.23
CA ALA A 218 -5.74 9.65 17.98
C ALA A 218 -4.67 9.73 19.10
N PRO A 219 -3.43 10.13 18.77
CA PRO A 219 -2.44 10.39 19.80
C PRO A 219 -2.95 11.53 20.71
N LYS A 220 -2.84 11.34 22.03
CA LYS A 220 -3.13 12.41 22.98
C LYS A 220 -2.07 13.50 22.82
N LEU A 221 -2.48 14.68 22.37
CA LEU A 221 -1.60 15.86 22.32
C LEU A 221 -1.43 16.41 23.75
N SER A 222 -0.62 15.75 24.57
CA SER A 222 -0.21 16.25 25.88
C SER A 222 1.30 16.46 25.91
N GLY A 223 1.75 17.71 25.81
CA GLY A 223 3.07 18.18 26.24
C GLY A 223 4.27 17.81 25.35
N VAL A 224 4.89 18.85 24.77
CA VAL A 224 6.30 18.98 24.32
C VAL A 224 7.08 17.68 24.04
N CYS A 225 7.26 17.35 22.76
CA CYS A 225 8.41 16.53 22.35
C CYS A 225 9.67 17.39 22.45
N PHE A 226 10.53 17.10 23.42
CA PHE A 226 11.93 17.48 23.33
C PHE A 226 12.60 16.54 22.32
N TRP A 227 13.21 17.12 21.29
CA TRP A 227 14.13 16.43 20.39
C TRP A 227 15.53 16.47 20.98
#